data_AF-A0A1C6AFX3-F1
#
_entry.id   AF-A0A1C6AFX3-F1
#
_cell.length_a   1.000
_cell.length_b   1.000
_cell.length_c   1.000
_cell.angle_alpha   90.00
_cell.angle_beta   90.00
_cell.angle_gamma   90.00
#
_symmetry.space_group_name_H-M   'P 1'
#
loop_
_entity.id
_entity.type
_entity.pdbx_description
1 polymer ?
#
loop_
_entity_poly.entity_id
_entity_poly.type
_entity_poly.pdbx_seq_one_letter_code
_entity_poly.pdbx_strand_id
1 'polypeptide(L)' 'MSLELADRFAQAVKEDINPRDSWRAAKDFRMHIAVESARRAFIEAVKLAGGDL' A
#
# COMPACT_ATOMS: atom_id res chain seq x y z
N MET A 1 -13.05 -11.50 1.20
CA MET A 1 -13.38 -10.47 0.19
C MET A 1 -12.66 -9.16 0.48
N SER A 2 -12.56 -8.72 1.74
CA SER A 2 -11.86 -7.47 2.09
C SER A 2 -10.33 -7.54 1.91
N LEU A 3 -9.70 -8.69 2.19
CA LEU A 3 -8.24 -8.84 2.15
C LEU A 3 -7.71 -8.82 0.72
N GLU A 4 -8.42 -9.49 -0.20
CA GLU A 4 -8.13 -9.41 -1.63
C GLU A 4 -8.33 -7.98 -2.15
N LEU A 5 -9.35 -7.26 -1.67
CA LEU A 5 -9.56 -5.86 -2.00
C LEU A 5 -8.42 -4.99 -1.46
N ALA A 6 -7.94 -5.24 -0.23
CA ALA A 6 -6.78 -4.56 0.35
C ALA A 6 -5.51 -4.80 -0.48
N ASP A 7 -5.31 -6.03 -0.96
CA ASP A 7 -4.18 -6.38 -1.84
C ASP A 7 -4.26 -5.62 -3.17
N ARG A 8 -5.44 -5.61 -3.81
CA ARG A 8 -5.66 -4.88 -5.07
C ARG A 8 -5.51 -3.37 -4.89
N PHE A 9 -6.07 -2.80 -3.82
CA PHE A 9 -5.92 -1.39 -3.46
C PHE A 9 -4.44 -1.03 -3.28
N ALA A 10 -3.68 -1.85 -2.56
CA ALA A 10 -2.27 -1.64 -2.33
C ALA A 10 -1.43 -1.68 -3.62
N GLN A 11 -1.79 -2.52 -4.59
CA GLN A 11 -1.10 -2.56 -5.88
C GLN A 11 -1.38 -1.32 -6.74
N ALA A 12 -2.58 -0.73 -6.66
CA ALA A 12 -2.94 0.43 -7.46
C ALA A 12 -2.03 1.64 -7.22
N VAL A 13 -1.46 1.76 -6.01
CA VAL A 13 -0.50 2.84 -5.66
C VAL A 13 0.70 2.88 -6.61
N LYS A 14 1.10 1.76 -7.22
CA LYS A 14 2.21 1.73 -8.20
C LYS A 14 1.95 2.61 -9.43
N GLU A 15 0.69 2.85 -9.78
CA GLU A 15 0.28 3.69 -10.90
C GLU A 15 0.24 5.18 -10.50
N ASP A 16 0.07 5.48 -9.21
CA ASP A 16 -0.03 6.85 -8.68
C ASP A 16 1.32 7.49 -8.38
N ILE A 17 2.38 6.69 -8.18
CA ILE A 17 3.68 7.17 -7.70
C ILE A 17 4.83 6.77 -8.63
N ASN A 18 5.83 7.65 -8.74
CA ASN A 18 7.09 7.35 -9.42
C ASN A 18 8.29 7.71 -8.55
N PRO A 19 8.65 6.87 -7.56
CA PRO A 19 9.78 7.15 -6.67
C PRO A 19 11.09 7.15 -7.46
N ARG A 20 12.02 8.02 -7.06
CA ARG A 20 13.39 8.05 -7.59
C ARG A 20 14.30 7.10 -6.82
N ASP A 21 15.45 6.79 -7.41
CA ASP A 21 16.62 6.26 -6.70
C ASP A 21 17.38 7.38 -5.96
N SER A 22 18.04 7.03 -4.86
CA SER A 22 18.91 7.95 -4.13
C SER A 22 19.78 7.20 -3.12
N TRP A 23 20.75 7.88 -2.52
CA TRP A 23 21.53 7.36 -1.40
C TRP A 23 20.69 6.86 -0.21
N ARG A 24 19.46 7.36 0.01
CA ARG A 24 18.60 6.96 1.12
C ARG A 24 17.91 5.60 0.92
N ALA A 25 17.66 5.21 -0.33
CA ALA A 25 16.99 3.95 -0.69
C ALA A 25 16.94 3.79 -2.22
N ALA A 26 16.82 2.56 -2.68
CA ALA A 26 16.49 2.27 -4.09
C ALA A 26 14.99 2.49 -4.37
N LYS A 27 14.66 2.73 -5.64
CA LYS A 27 13.29 2.90 -6.15
C LYS A 27 12.43 1.69 -5.82
N ASP A 28 12.94 0.48 -6.06
CA ASP A 28 12.17 -0.75 -5.82
C ASP A 28 11.85 -0.96 -4.35
N PHE A 29 12.78 -0.62 -3.46
CA PHE A 29 12.52 -0.65 -2.02
C PHE A 29 11.44 0.35 -1.62
N ARG A 30 11.48 1.58 -2.17
CA ARG A 30 10.42 2.57 -1.94
C ARG A 30 9.07 2.08 -2.44
N MET A 31 9.05 1.46 -3.62
CA MET A 31 7.83 0.93 -4.21
C MET A 31 7.25 -0.21 -3.35
N HIS A 32 8.09 -1.12 -2.86
CA HIS A 32 7.68 -2.18 -1.94
C HIS A 32 7.07 -1.64 -0.65
N ILE A 33 7.72 -0.65 -0.02
CA ILE A 33 7.20 -0.01 1.20
C ILE A 33 5.87 0.70 0.93
N ALA A 34 5.72 1.39 -0.20
CA ALA A 34 4.48 2.08 -0.54
C ALA A 34 3.29 1.10 -0.63
N VAL A 35 3.46 -0.05 -1.29
CA VAL A 35 2.43 -1.11 -1.38
C VAL A 35 2.09 -1.64 0.01
N GLU A 36 3.10 -1.99 0.82
CA GLU A 36 2.86 -2.54 2.16
C GLU A 36 2.18 -1.52 3.10
N SER A 37 2.59 -0.26 3.05
CA SER A 37 1.95 0.82 3.79
C SER A 37 0.51 1.04 3.37
N ALA A 38 0.21 1.03 2.07
CA ALA A 38 -1.15 1.19 1.55
C ALA A 38 -2.07 0.04 2.00
N ARG A 39 -1.57 -1.21 1.96
CA ARG A 39 -2.29 -2.39 2.44
C ARG A 39 -2.66 -2.26 3.92
N ARG A 40 -1.67 -1.92 4.76
CA ARG A 40 -1.88 -1.75 6.21
C ARG A 40 -2.83 -0.62 6.52
N ALA A 41 -2.68 0.52 5.85
CA ALA A 41 -3.54 1.68 6.02
C ALA A 41 -4.99 1.36 5.62
N PHE A 42 -5.21 0.63 4.53
CA PHE A 42 -6.55 0.20 4.11
C PHE A 42 -7.22 -0.70 5.16
N ILE A 43 -6.52 -1.74 5.61
CA ILE A 43 -7.00 -2.67 6.63
C ILE A 43 -7.37 -1.92 7.91
N GLU A 44 -6.51 -1.00 8.35
CA GLU A 44 -6.76 -0.21 9.55
C GLU A 44 -7.96 0.73 9.37
N ALA A 45 -8.08 1.38 8.21
CA ALA A 45 -9.23 2.24 7.90
C ALA A 45 -10.56 1.47 7.92
N VAL A 46 -10.61 0.26 7.36
CA VAL A 46 -11.80 -0.60 7.39
C VAL A 46 -12.19 -0.95 8.83
N LYS A 47 -11.21 -1.36 9.65
CA LYS A 47 -11.45 -1.66 11.07
C LYS A 47 -11.99 -0.46 11.83
N LEU A 48 -11.37 0.71 11.66
CA LEU A 48 -11.79 1.95 12.31
C LEU A 48 -13.19 2.39 11.88
N ALA A 49 -13.60 2.06 10.65
CA ALA A 49 -14.95 2.29 10.15
C ALA A 49 -15.99 1.25 10.64
N GLY A 50 -15.59 0.27 11.45
CA GLY A 50 -16.46 -0.80 11.95
C GLY A 50 -16.71 -1.92 10.93
N GLY A 51 -15.93 -1.98 9.85
CA GLY A 51 -15.98 -3.07 8.87
C GLY A 51 -15.20 -4.29 9.31
N ASP A 52 -15.63 -5.46 8.84
CA ASP A 52 -14.98 -6.75 9.10
C ASP A 52 -14.12 -7.21 7.92
N LEU A 53 -13.04 -7.94 8.19
CA LEU A 53 -12.02 -8.25 7.17
C LEU A 53 -12.07 -9.70 6.65
#